data_AF-A0AB37S3X9-F1
#
_entry.id   AF-A0AB37S3X9-F1
#
_cell.length_a   1.000
_cell.length_b   1.000
_cell.length_c   1.000
_cell.angle_alpha   90.00
_cell.angle_beta   90.00
_cell.angle_gamma   90.00
#
_symmetry.space_group_name_H-M   'P 1'
#
loop_
_entity.id
_entity.type
_entity.pdbx_description
1 polymer ?
#
loop_
_entity_poly.entity_id
_entity_poly.type
_entity_poly.pdbx_seq_one_letter_code
_entity_poly.pdbx_strand_id
1 'polypeptide(L)'
;MANIAIVGAGFIGLGAAAWLQRDGHRVTLFDPAGVGHGASFGNAATFAPYGCVPVNGPSVFRDMPHFLFGADSPLRIRWPYLLRGAPWLARFLVASTPAHHARSASALAALLTRAADGYAPLLAPSRLAAFVRPRECLYLYARQASFDAAQPSLALRRRLGVPFDTLDADAIRRLEPALAPIFTRGVLFHGSWHFSDPCGFLDELFAHLATGGATLERAQVERIEPVGDGVSLHAGGTVRRFDHVVIAAGARSRAFAAACGDAVPLDTERGYHVQFAAHEQIVTRPVGWAERGFYMTPLDEGLRAAGTVELGGFDAGMNRSLVALLTRSAREALPSLGAPTRSWLGFRPTLPDGVPVIGRARRSERVIHAFGHQHLGVTLAGITGRIVADLVAQRAPPLDLTPYRAARF
;
A
#
# COMPACT_ATOMS: atom_id res chain seq x y z
N MET A 1 -3.87 -28.18 -13.48
CA MET A 1 -3.66 -26.82 -14.03
C MET A 1 -5.02 -26.14 -14.13
N ALA A 2 -5.16 -24.93 -13.59
CA ALA A 2 -6.42 -24.16 -13.62
C ALA A 2 -6.23 -22.88 -14.44
N ASN A 3 -7.30 -22.39 -15.04
CA ASN A 3 -7.39 -21.10 -15.71
C ASN A 3 -7.96 -20.04 -14.75
N ILE A 4 -7.19 -19.00 -14.45
CA ILE A 4 -7.46 -18.06 -13.37
C ILE A 4 -7.49 -16.64 -13.93
N ALA A 5 -8.57 -15.92 -13.63
CA ALA A 5 -8.62 -14.49 -13.89
C ALA A 5 -8.22 -13.69 -12.65
N ILE A 6 -7.45 -12.62 -12.85
CA ILE A 6 -7.08 -11.66 -11.81
C ILE A 6 -7.63 -10.30 -12.21
N VAL A 7 -8.50 -9.73 -11.37
CA VAL A 7 -9.07 -8.40 -11.61
C VAL A 7 -8.18 -7.36 -10.93
N GLY A 8 -7.43 -6.60 -11.75
CA GLY A 8 -6.44 -5.60 -11.34
C GLY A 8 -5.00 -6.03 -11.63
N ALA A 9 -4.23 -5.18 -12.29
CA ALA A 9 -2.83 -5.42 -12.69
C ALA A 9 -1.82 -4.55 -11.92
N GLY A 10 -2.14 -4.19 -10.67
CA GLY A 10 -1.23 -3.53 -9.75
C GLY A 10 -0.27 -4.50 -9.04
N PHE A 11 0.47 -4.01 -8.04
CA PHE A 11 1.39 -4.82 -7.23
C PHE A 11 0.76 -6.12 -6.70
N ILE A 12 -0.45 -6.04 -6.13
CA ILE A 12 -1.12 -7.22 -5.56
C ILE A 12 -1.52 -8.23 -6.65
N GLY A 13 -2.08 -7.75 -7.76
CA GLY A 13 -2.50 -8.61 -8.87
C GLY A 13 -1.32 -9.31 -9.53
N LEU A 14 -0.22 -8.59 -9.78
CA LEU A 14 1.00 -9.18 -10.34
C LEU A 14 1.73 -10.09 -9.34
N GLY A 15 1.70 -9.77 -8.04
CA GLY A 15 2.18 -10.68 -6.99
C GLY A 15 1.41 -12.01 -7.00
N ALA A 16 0.08 -11.96 -7.11
CA ALA A 16 -0.75 -13.15 -7.27
C ALA A 16 -0.47 -13.92 -8.57
N ALA A 17 -0.35 -13.21 -9.70
CA ALA A 17 -0.02 -13.82 -10.98
C ALA A 17 1.31 -14.60 -10.92
N ALA A 18 2.33 -14.00 -10.32
CA ALA A 18 3.65 -14.61 -10.19
C ALA A 18 3.61 -15.93 -9.40
N TRP A 19 2.92 -15.96 -8.26
CA TRP A 19 2.81 -17.17 -7.46
C TRP A 19 1.91 -18.24 -8.09
N LEU A 20 0.79 -17.84 -8.72
CA LEU A 20 -0.09 -18.78 -9.42
C LEU A 20 0.58 -19.41 -10.63
N GLN A 21 1.37 -18.65 -11.39
CA GLN A 21 2.09 -19.19 -12.54
C GLN A 21 3.21 -20.15 -12.11
N ARG A 22 3.89 -19.87 -10.98
CA ARG A 22 4.88 -20.80 -10.40
C ARG A 22 4.27 -22.15 -10.00
N ASP A 23 2.99 -22.15 -9.61
CA ASP A 23 2.20 -23.36 -9.37
C ASP A 23 1.69 -24.02 -10.67
N GLY A 24 2.04 -23.47 -11.83
CA GLY A 24 1.69 -24.01 -13.14
C GLY A 24 0.28 -23.64 -13.61
N HIS A 25 -0.36 -22.64 -13.03
CA HIS A 25 -1.68 -22.16 -13.49
C HIS A 25 -1.57 -21.22 -14.70
N ARG A 26 -2.63 -21.17 -15.51
CA ARG A 26 -2.78 -20.17 -16.59
C ARG A 26 -3.44 -18.94 -15.98
N VAL A 27 -2.88 -17.76 -16.25
CA VAL A 27 -3.32 -16.50 -15.63
C VAL A 27 -3.65 -15.47 -16.70
N THR A 28 -4.81 -14.84 -16.56
CA THR A 28 -5.18 -13.65 -17.33
C THR A 28 -5.50 -12.51 -16.37
N LEU A 29 -4.74 -11.42 -16.46
CA LEU A 29 -4.98 -10.18 -15.72
C LEU A 29 -5.93 -9.28 -16.50
N PHE A 30 -6.85 -8.63 -15.79
CA PHE A 30 -7.79 -7.67 -16.35
C PHE A 30 -7.56 -6.31 -15.70
N ASP A 31 -7.14 -5.33 -16.49
CA ASP A 31 -7.00 -3.95 -16.02
C ASP A 31 -7.15 -2.97 -17.20
N PRO A 32 -8.13 -2.05 -17.17
CA PRO A 32 -8.36 -1.13 -18.29
C PRO A 32 -7.19 -0.16 -18.53
N ALA A 33 -6.43 0.18 -17.49
CA ALA A 33 -5.27 1.04 -17.61
C ALA A 33 -4.00 0.24 -17.96
N GLY A 34 -3.99 -1.06 -17.68
CA GLY A 34 -2.86 -1.96 -17.87
C GLY A 34 -2.01 -2.09 -16.61
N VAL A 35 -0.76 -2.53 -16.79
CA VAL A 35 0.15 -2.85 -15.68
C VAL A 35 0.52 -1.62 -14.86
N GLY A 36 0.53 -1.77 -13.53
CA GLY A 36 1.17 -0.82 -12.62
C GLY A 36 0.46 0.51 -12.40
N HIS A 37 -0.75 0.68 -12.93
CA HIS A 37 -1.54 1.90 -12.76
C HIS A 37 -2.28 1.97 -11.39
N GLY A 38 -3.08 3.03 -11.21
CA GLY A 38 -3.82 3.28 -9.98
C GLY A 38 -2.88 3.54 -8.79
N ALA A 39 -3.24 3.04 -7.60
CA ALA A 39 -2.42 3.23 -6.39
C ALA A 39 -0.99 2.66 -6.52
N SER A 40 -0.77 1.69 -7.42
CA SER A 40 0.55 1.11 -7.69
C SER A 40 1.49 2.09 -8.37
N PHE A 41 0.99 3.07 -9.13
CA PHE A 41 1.83 4.01 -9.86
C PHE A 41 2.48 5.05 -8.92
N GLY A 42 1.64 5.72 -8.12
CA GLY A 42 2.05 6.87 -7.32
C GLY A 42 2.42 6.57 -5.87
N ASN A 43 2.86 5.34 -5.59
CA ASN A 43 3.28 4.90 -4.26
C ASN A 43 4.65 5.51 -3.85
N ALA A 44 5.04 5.35 -2.58
CA ALA A 44 6.29 5.90 -2.01
C ALA A 44 7.55 5.06 -2.31
N ALA A 45 7.42 4.00 -3.10
CA ALA A 45 8.43 3.02 -3.51
C ALA A 45 9.06 2.19 -2.38
N THR A 46 8.57 2.32 -1.14
CA THR A 46 9.17 1.69 0.04
C THR A 46 8.65 0.28 0.28
N PHE A 47 9.57 -0.66 0.48
CA PHE A 47 9.32 -1.90 1.19
C PHE A 47 9.48 -1.65 2.70
N ALA A 48 8.35 -1.64 3.41
CA ALA A 48 8.23 -1.14 4.76
C ALA A 48 7.78 -2.24 5.75
N PRO A 49 8.66 -3.21 6.10
CA PRO A 49 8.33 -4.28 7.05
C PRO A 49 8.00 -3.74 8.45
N TYR A 50 8.39 -2.51 8.75
CA TYR A 50 8.09 -1.77 9.97
C TYR A 50 6.67 -1.15 10.03
N GLY A 51 5.91 -1.24 8.94
CA GLY A 51 4.59 -0.62 8.77
C GLY A 51 3.45 -1.28 9.55
N CYS A 52 3.75 -1.98 10.65
CA CYS A 52 2.78 -2.78 11.40
C CYS A 52 1.90 -1.98 12.36
N VAL A 53 2.11 -0.68 12.53
CA VAL A 53 1.28 0.18 13.37
C VAL A 53 0.33 0.95 12.45
N PRO A 54 -0.98 0.62 12.46
CA PRO A 54 -1.97 1.31 11.63
C PRO A 54 -2.06 2.80 11.94
N VAL A 55 -2.51 3.58 10.96
CA VAL A 55 -2.73 5.03 11.11
C VAL A 55 -3.88 5.36 12.07
N ASN A 56 -4.83 4.44 12.24
CA ASN A 56 -5.97 4.55 13.15
C ASN A 56 -5.60 4.18 14.60
N GLY A 57 -4.56 4.82 15.15
CA GLY A 57 -4.17 4.62 16.54
C GLY A 57 -5.06 5.38 17.54
N PRO A 58 -4.99 5.07 18.86
CA PRO A 58 -5.73 5.80 19.88
C PRO A 58 -5.43 7.30 19.94
N SER A 59 -4.29 7.73 19.40
CA SER A 59 -3.95 9.15 19.29
C SER A 59 -4.93 9.93 18.40
N VAL A 60 -5.66 9.27 17.49
CA VAL A 60 -6.72 9.89 16.66
C VAL A 60 -7.69 10.70 17.51
N PHE A 61 -8.09 10.21 18.69
CA PHE A 61 -9.05 10.92 19.55
C PHE A 61 -8.48 12.23 20.10
N ARG A 62 -7.18 12.26 20.40
CA ARG A 62 -6.46 13.46 20.86
C ARG A 62 -6.18 14.42 19.70
N ASP A 63 -5.80 13.88 18.55
CA ASP A 63 -5.31 14.65 17.40
C ASP A 63 -6.46 15.14 16.50
N MET A 64 -7.69 14.67 16.72
CA MET A 64 -8.88 14.98 15.93
C MET A 64 -9.14 16.49 15.74
N PRO A 65 -9.03 17.37 16.76
CA PRO A 65 -9.20 18.81 16.54
C PRO A 65 -8.18 19.38 15.54
N HIS A 66 -6.91 18.95 15.65
CA HIS A 66 -5.88 19.36 14.69
C HIS A 66 -6.16 18.80 13.29
N PHE A 67 -6.61 17.55 13.19
CA PHE A 67 -6.95 16.96 11.89
C PHE A 67 -8.10 17.66 11.17
N LEU A 68 -9.10 18.13 11.92
CA LEU A 68 -10.28 18.80 11.36
C LEU A 68 -10.03 20.28 11.05
N PHE A 69 -9.26 20.98 11.89
CA PHE A 69 -9.17 22.45 11.85
C PHE A 69 -7.76 23.00 11.54
N GLY A 70 -6.72 22.16 11.59
CA GLY A 70 -5.33 22.56 11.33
C GLY A 70 -5.08 22.96 9.87
N ALA A 71 -4.42 24.10 9.66
CA ALA A 71 -4.04 24.56 8.32
C ALA A 71 -2.92 23.71 7.69
N ASP A 72 -2.11 23.08 8.53
CA ASP A 72 -0.99 22.18 8.21
C ASP A 72 -1.32 20.70 8.44
N SER A 73 -2.58 20.37 8.75
CA SER A 73 -3.02 18.99 8.98
C SER A 73 -2.66 18.06 7.81
N PRO A 74 -2.10 16.87 8.09
CA PRO A 74 -1.83 15.86 7.06
C PRO A 74 -3.11 15.16 6.56
N LEU A 75 -4.24 15.35 7.26
CA LEU A 75 -5.56 14.81 6.92
C LEU A 75 -6.51 15.92 6.50
N ARG A 76 -7.17 15.76 5.34
CA ARG A 76 -8.28 16.61 4.91
C ARG A 76 -9.54 15.79 4.73
N ILE A 77 -10.66 16.28 5.26
CA ILE A 77 -11.96 15.67 5.02
C ILE A 77 -12.83 16.67 4.26
N ARG A 78 -13.37 16.26 3.10
CA ARG A 78 -14.28 17.13 2.34
C ARG A 78 -15.66 17.11 3.00
N TRP A 79 -16.27 18.27 3.21
CA TRP A 79 -17.60 18.38 3.82
C TRP A 79 -18.67 17.47 3.18
N PRO A 80 -18.81 17.39 1.84
CA PRO A 80 -19.79 16.49 1.22
C PRO A 80 -19.49 15.00 1.49
N TYR A 81 -18.24 14.66 1.78
CA TYR A 81 -17.86 13.29 2.11
C TYR A 81 -18.29 12.90 3.54
N LEU A 82 -18.34 13.82 4.50
CA LEU A 82 -18.63 13.49 5.91
C LEU A 82 -19.96 12.76 6.09
N LEU A 83 -21.03 13.21 5.41
CA LEU A 83 -22.35 12.59 5.53
C LEU A 83 -22.37 11.16 4.98
N ARG A 84 -21.82 10.96 3.77
CA ARG A 84 -21.76 9.61 3.14
C ARG A 84 -20.73 8.68 3.82
N GLY A 85 -19.68 9.26 4.39
CA GLY A 85 -18.58 8.54 5.04
C GLY A 85 -18.86 8.20 6.50
N ALA A 86 -19.92 8.72 7.12
CA ALA A 86 -20.20 8.54 8.54
C ALA A 86 -20.21 7.07 9.02
N PRO A 87 -20.82 6.09 8.31
CA PRO A 87 -20.75 4.69 8.73
C PRO A 87 -19.32 4.13 8.72
N TRP A 88 -18.50 4.57 7.76
CA TRP A 88 -17.10 4.17 7.67
C TRP A 88 -16.27 4.83 8.78
N LEU A 89 -16.48 6.12 9.04
CA LEU A 89 -15.83 6.88 10.11
C LEU A 89 -16.15 6.31 11.50
N ALA A 90 -17.40 5.90 11.74
CA ALA A 90 -17.77 5.23 12.99
C ALA A 90 -16.99 3.92 13.19
N ARG A 91 -16.87 3.09 12.15
CA ARG A 91 -16.06 1.87 12.18
C ARG A 91 -14.57 2.18 12.39
N PHE A 92 -14.07 3.25 11.78
CA PHE A 92 -12.67 3.70 11.94
C PHE A 92 -12.38 4.12 13.38
N LEU A 93 -13.30 4.85 14.03
CA LEU A 93 -13.16 5.23 15.44
C LEU A 93 -13.20 4.01 16.36
N VAL A 94 -14.09 3.05 16.14
CA VAL A 94 -14.11 1.78 16.90
C VAL A 94 -12.79 1.04 16.74
N ALA A 95 -12.28 0.95 15.51
CA ALA A 95 -11.00 0.34 15.22
C ALA A 95 -9.81 1.10 15.83
N SER A 96 -9.99 2.38 16.17
CA SER A 96 -8.98 3.20 16.84
C SER A 96 -8.88 2.98 18.35
N THR A 97 -9.77 2.18 18.95
CA THR A 97 -9.66 1.82 20.37
C THR A 97 -8.39 0.98 20.63
N PRO A 98 -7.76 1.06 21.82
CA PRO A 98 -6.49 0.38 22.11
C PRO A 98 -6.50 -1.12 21.81
N ALA A 99 -7.59 -1.83 22.16
CA ALA A 99 -7.73 -3.27 21.92
C ALA A 99 -7.81 -3.61 20.42
N HIS A 100 -8.60 -2.86 19.65
CA HIS A 100 -8.72 -3.07 18.21
C HIS A 100 -7.40 -2.74 17.50
N HIS A 101 -6.80 -1.60 17.84
CA HIS A 101 -5.53 -1.18 17.29
C HIS A 101 -4.40 -2.20 17.54
N ALA A 102 -4.31 -2.76 18.76
CA ALA A 102 -3.31 -3.78 19.09
C ALA A 102 -3.52 -5.07 18.27
N ARG A 103 -4.77 -5.50 18.08
CA ARG A 103 -5.11 -6.66 17.25
C ARG A 103 -4.76 -6.43 15.78
N SER A 104 -5.13 -5.28 15.21
CA SER A 104 -4.76 -4.90 13.85
C SER A 104 -3.24 -4.85 13.67
N ALA A 105 -2.52 -4.26 14.63
CA ALA A 105 -1.07 -4.18 14.57
C ALA A 105 -0.40 -5.56 14.61
N SER A 106 -0.91 -6.47 15.44
CA SER A 106 -0.42 -7.85 15.51
C SER A 106 -0.68 -8.62 14.22
N ALA A 107 -1.86 -8.45 13.62
CA ALA A 107 -2.19 -9.05 12.33
C ALA A 107 -1.28 -8.49 11.21
N LEU A 108 -1.04 -7.19 11.16
CA LEU A 108 -0.11 -6.62 10.17
C LEU A 108 1.32 -7.11 10.39
N ALA A 109 1.81 -7.16 11.62
CA ALA A 109 3.15 -7.67 11.93
C ALA A 109 3.34 -9.13 11.49
N ALA A 110 2.32 -9.98 11.67
CA ALA A 110 2.37 -11.38 11.24
C ALA A 110 2.54 -11.54 9.71
N LEU A 111 1.89 -10.67 8.92
CA LEU A 111 2.09 -10.60 7.47
C LEU A 111 3.45 -10.02 7.11
N LEU A 112 3.82 -8.89 7.73
CA LEU A 112 5.04 -8.14 7.41
C LEU A 112 6.32 -8.94 7.70
N THR A 113 6.31 -9.78 8.74
CA THR A 113 7.42 -10.69 9.06
C THR A 113 7.71 -11.68 7.90
N ARG A 114 6.71 -11.97 7.07
CA ARG A 114 6.82 -12.89 5.91
C ARG A 114 6.89 -12.16 4.57
N ALA A 115 6.93 -10.83 4.58
CA ALA A 115 6.88 -10.03 3.36
C ALA A 115 8.08 -10.29 2.45
N ALA A 116 9.28 -10.43 3.04
CA ALA A 116 10.51 -10.70 2.31
C ALA A 116 10.47 -12.08 1.62
N ASP A 117 9.99 -13.11 2.32
CA ASP A 117 9.83 -14.47 1.77
C ASP A 117 8.90 -14.49 0.55
N GLY A 118 7.89 -13.63 0.55
CA GLY A 118 6.97 -13.47 -0.57
C GLY A 118 7.62 -12.87 -1.83
N TYR A 119 8.66 -12.04 -1.65
CA TYR A 119 9.40 -11.39 -2.73
C TYR A 119 10.63 -12.18 -3.17
N ALA A 120 11.26 -12.95 -2.28
CA ALA A 120 12.48 -13.70 -2.56
C ALA A 120 12.46 -14.48 -3.90
N PRO A 121 11.42 -15.27 -4.24
CA PRO A 121 11.38 -15.97 -5.52
C PRO A 121 11.11 -15.04 -6.72
N LEU A 122 10.45 -13.90 -6.51
CA LEU A 122 10.16 -12.91 -7.56
C LEU A 122 11.41 -12.07 -7.88
N LEU A 123 12.30 -11.89 -6.91
CA LEU A 123 13.57 -11.15 -7.07
C LEU A 123 14.75 -12.06 -7.45
N ALA A 124 14.57 -13.38 -7.47
CA ALA A 124 15.60 -14.32 -7.91
C ALA A 124 16.12 -14.04 -9.34
N PRO A 125 15.28 -13.65 -10.32
CA PRO A 125 15.77 -13.16 -11.61
C PRO A 125 16.56 -11.85 -11.45
N SER A 126 17.79 -11.83 -11.98
CA SER A 126 18.72 -10.70 -11.83
C SER A 126 18.16 -9.35 -12.31
N ARG A 127 17.30 -9.36 -13.34
CA ARG A 127 16.67 -8.15 -13.88
C ARG A 127 15.71 -7.47 -12.90
N LEU A 128 14.93 -8.25 -12.14
CA LEU A 128 13.99 -7.72 -11.16
C LEU A 128 14.71 -7.22 -9.90
N ALA A 129 15.78 -7.91 -9.49
CA ALA A 129 16.63 -7.46 -8.39
C ALA A 129 17.30 -6.11 -8.65
N ALA A 130 17.56 -5.76 -9.92
CA ALA A 130 18.20 -4.50 -10.30
C ALA A 130 17.39 -3.25 -9.93
N PHE A 131 16.07 -3.38 -9.71
CA PHE A 131 15.22 -2.28 -9.25
C PHE A 131 15.31 -2.04 -7.74
N VAL A 132 15.86 -2.99 -6.97
CA VAL A 132 15.92 -2.88 -5.51
C VAL A 132 17.13 -2.06 -5.09
N ARG A 133 16.90 -1.07 -4.23
CA ARG A 133 17.93 -0.29 -3.54
C ARG A 133 17.93 -0.67 -2.07
N PRO A 134 18.93 -1.44 -1.59
CA PRO A 134 19.02 -1.92 -0.21
C PRO A 134 19.48 -0.77 0.70
N ARG A 135 18.57 0.16 0.94
CA ARG A 135 18.76 1.36 1.77
C ARG A 135 17.55 1.52 2.66
N GLU A 136 17.81 1.45 3.95
CA GLU A 136 16.80 1.48 5.00
C GLU A 136 16.08 2.82 5.06
N CYS A 137 14.80 2.80 5.42
CA CYS A 137 14.01 3.98 5.60
C CYS A 137 14.35 4.68 6.91
N LEU A 138 14.56 5.99 6.83
CA LEU A 138 14.80 6.89 7.96
C LEU A 138 13.53 7.69 8.26
N TYR A 139 12.92 7.51 9.43
CA TYR A 139 11.85 8.36 9.94
C TYR A 139 12.43 9.49 10.79
N LEU A 140 12.05 10.73 10.50
CA LEU A 140 12.59 11.92 11.14
C LEU A 140 11.55 12.66 11.96
N TYR A 141 12.05 13.26 13.05
CA TYR A 141 11.30 14.10 13.97
C TYR A 141 12.03 15.44 14.11
N ALA A 142 11.33 16.52 13.81
CA ALA A 142 11.87 17.87 13.97
C ALA A 142 11.90 18.26 15.45
N ARG A 143 10.88 17.84 16.22
CA ARG A 143 10.74 18.21 17.65
C ARG A 143 10.90 17.00 18.56
N GLN A 144 11.59 17.19 19.69
CA GLN A 144 11.72 16.18 20.73
C GLN A 144 10.34 15.71 21.23
N ALA A 145 9.41 16.63 21.43
CA ALA A 145 8.04 16.28 21.84
C ALA A 145 7.32 15.34 20.85
N SER A 146 7.55 15.49 19.54
CA SER A 146 6.99 14.59 18.52
C SER A 146 7.59 13.18 18.64
N PHE A 147 8.89 13.09 18.90
CA PHE A 147 9.58 11.83 19.11
C PHE A 147 9.14 11.13 20.42
N ASP A 148 8.92 11.90 21.48
CA ASP A 148 8.40 11.41 22.76
C ASP A 148 6.97 10.87 22.59
N ALA A 149 6.13 11.60 21.85
CA ALA A 149 4.77 11.16 21.53
C ALA A 149 4.74 9.88 20.66
N ALA A 150 5.81 9.59 19.91
CA ALA A 150 5.94 8.37 19.11
C ALA A 150 6.41 7.15 19.92
N GLN A 151 6.91 7.31 21.14
CA GLN A 151 7.46 6.21 21.95
C GLN A 151 6.50 5.03 22.15
N PRO A 152 5.18 5.22 22.43
CA PRO A 152 4.25 4.09 22.54
C PRO A 152 4.18 3.25 21.25
N SER A 153 4.19 3.91 20.09
CA SER A 153 4.16 3.26 18.78
C SER A 153 5.49 2.56 18.46
N LEU A 154 6.63 3.13 18.86
CA LEU A 154 7.95 2.50 18.73
C LEU A 154 8.08 1.30 19.67
N ALA A 155 7.56 1.40 20.90
CA ALA A 155 7.52 0.29 21.85
C ALA A 155 6.64 -0.86 21.32
N LEU A 156 5.50 -0.56 20.70
CA LEU A 156 4.66 -1.57 20.05
C LEU A 156 5.41 -2.26 18.89
N ARG A 157 6.07 -1.50 18.02
CA ARG A 157 6.92 -2.06 16.96
C ARG A 157 7.99 -3.00 17.49
N ARG A 158 8.69 -2.59 18.56
CA ARG A 158 9.73 -3.42 19.22
C ARG A 158 9.15 -4.72 19.78
N ARG A 159 7.99 -4.66 20.45
CA ARG A 159 7.29 -5.87 20.95
C ARG A 159 6.85 -6.80 19.82
N LEU A 160 6.53 -6.25 18.65
CA LEU A 160 6.15 -6.99 17.44
C LEU A 160 7.36 -7.43 16.60
N GLY A 161 8.59 -7.27 17.12
CA GLY A 161 9.81 -7.76 16.49
C GLY A 161 10.35 -6.90 15.35
N VAL A 162 9.91 -5.64 15.21
CA VAL A 162 10.45 -4.72 14.19
C VAL A 162 11.83 -4.22 14.64
N PRO A 163 12.92 -4.48 13.88
CA PRO A 163 14.24 -3.99 14.21
C PRO A 163 14.39 -2.52 13.78
N PHE A 164 14.89 -1.66 14.69
CA PHE A 164 15.21 -0.27 14.38
C PHE A 164 16.19 0.34 15.38
N ASP A 165 16.95 1.32 14.92
CA ASP A 165 17.81 2.16 15.74
C ASP A 165 17.21 3.56 15.93
N THR A 166 17.43 4.16 17.11
CA THR A 166 17.08 5.58 17.33
C THR A 166 18.32 6.43 17.14
N LEU A 167 18.17 7.52 16.39
CA LEU A 167 19.25 8.42 15.99
C LEU A 167 19.10 9.80 16.64
N ASP A 168 20.24 10.45 16.87
CA ASP A 168 20.35 11.87 17.18
C ASP A 168 20.60 12.69 15.90
N ALA A 169 20.64 14.01 16.04
CA ALA A 169 20.84 14.94 14.92
C ALA A 169 22.19 14.71 14.19
N ASP A 170 23.26 14.35 14.92
CA ASP A 170 24.57 14.11 14.31
C ASP A 170 24.59 12.85 13.46
N ALA A 171 23.97 11.77 13.95
CA ALA A 171 23.80 10.54 13.19
C ALA A 171 22.92 10.76 11.95
N ILE A 172 21.84 11.54 12.06
CA ILE A 172 21.00 11.92 10.92
C ILE A 172 21.83 12.65 9.86
N ARG A 173 22.60 13.66 10.25
CA ARG A 173 23.45 14.45 9.34
C ARG A 173 24.56 13.63 8.69
N ARG A 174 25.16 12.68 9.42
CA ARG A 174 26.14 11.73 8.83
C ARG A 174 25.49 10.84 7.79
N LEU A 175 24.25 10.42 8.02
CA LEU A 175 23.51 9.54 7.11
C LEU A 175 23.00 10.28 5.86
N GLU A 176 22.40 11.45 6.02
CA GLU A 176 21.81 12.26 4.94
C GLU A 176 22.23 13.74 5.09
N PRO A 177 23.42 14.12 4.59
CA PRO A 177 23.98 15.46 4.80
C PRO A 177 23.22 16.59 4.09
N ALA A 178 22.42 16.30 3.07
CA ALA A 178 21.65 17.32 2.37
C ALA A 178 20.34 17.72 3.07
N LEU A 179 19.93 17.00 4.12
CA LEU A 179 18.78 17.38 4.94
C LEU A 179 19.05 18.70 5.65
N ALA A 180 18.03 19.54 5.74
CA ALA A 180 18.06 20.72 6.58
C ALA A 180 18.34 20.30 8.04
N PRO A 181 19.14 21.07 8.80
CA PRO A 181 19.52 20.76 10.18
C PRO A 181 18.38 21.08 11.17
N ILE A 182 17.16 20.62 10.87
CA ILE A 182 15.94 20.83 11.64
C ILE A 182 15.47 19.57 12.37
N PHE A 183 16.05 18.41 12.05
CA PHE A 183 15.67 17.12 12.61
C PHE A 183 16.50 16.78 13.84
N THR A 184 15.84 16.66 14.98
CA THR A 184 16.49 16.45 16.28
C THR A 184 16.62 14.96 16.62
N ARG A 185 15.67 14.13 16.15
CA ARG A 185 15.65 12.69 16.38
C ARG A 185 15.25 11.93 15.12
N GLY A 186 15.77 10.71 14.99
CA GLY A 186 15.45 9.82 13.89
C GLY A 186 15.20 8.37 14.33
N VAL A 187 14.58 7.58 13.46
CA VAL A 187 14.43 6.14 13.59
C VAL A 187 14.81 5.49 12.27
N LEU A 188 15.82 4.62 12.28
CA LEU A 188 16.26 3.88 11.11
C LEU A 188 15.68 2.46 11.16
N PHE A 189 14.82 2.10 10.22
CA PHE A 189 14.14 0.79 10.24
C PHE A 189 14.91 -0.25 9.45
N HIS A 190 15.45 -1.25 10.14
CA HIS A 190 16.24 -2.29 9.49
C HIS A 190 15.37 -3.24 8.66
N GLY A 191 16.00 -3.83 7.63
CA GLY A 191 15.33 -4.74 6.69
C GLY A 191 14.37 -4.06 5.71
N SER A 192 14.24 -2.72 5.77
CA SER A 192 13.52 -1.94 4.77
C SER A 192 14.43 -1.59 3.58
N TRP A 193 13.80 -1.39 2.43
CA TRP A 193 14.46 -1.01 1.18
C TRP A 193 13.45 -0.27 0.29
N HIS A 194 13.87 0.19 -0.89
CA HIS A 194 12.96 0.81 -1.85
C HIS A 194 13.25 0.37 -3.28
N PHE A 195 12.24 0.50 -4.14
CA PHE A 195 12.40 0.40 -5.58
C PHE A 195 12.95 1.72 -6.15
N SER A 196 13.88 1.64 -7.09
CA SER A 196 14.36 2.79 -7.84
C SER A 196 13.39 3.22 -8.93
N ASP A 197 12.65 2.27 -9.50
CA ASP A 197 11.55 2.49 -10.42
C ASP A 197 10.45 1.43 -10.18
N PRO A 198 9.41 1.74 -9.38
CA PRO A 198 8.30 0.83 -9.15
C PRO A 198 7.51 0.46 -10.40
N CYS A 199 7.41 1.37 -11.39
CA CYS A 199 6.66 1.12 -12.61
C CYS A 199 7.45 0.18 -13.52
N GLY A 200 8.73 0.50 -13.76
CA GLY A 200 9.65 -0.36 -14.49
C GLY A 200 9.76 -1.76 -13.87
N PHE A 201 9.75 -1.88 -12.54
CA PHE A 201 9.70 -3.18 -11.87
C PHE A 201 8.45 -3.98 -12.23
N LEU A 202 7.26 -3.36 -12.24
CA LEU A 202 6.02 -4.06 -12.57
C LEU A 202 5.92 -4.42 -14.05
N ASP A 203 6.42 -3.55 -14.93
CA ASP A 203 6.48 -3.82 -16.37
C ASP A 203 7.43 -4.99 -16.66
N GLU A 204 8.63 -5.01 -16.08
CA GLU A 204 9.58 -6.13 -16.20
C GLU A 204 9.01 -7.42 -15.58
N LEU A 205 8.32 -7.31 -14.44
CA LEU A 205 7.67 -8.46 -13.81
C LEU A 205 6.61 -9.04 -14.75
N PHE A 206 5.74 -8.21 -15.31
CA PHE A 206 4.74 -8.68 -16.26
C PHE A 206 5.38 -9.25 -17.53
N ALA A 207 6.42 -8.60 -18.08
CA ALA A 207 7.15 -9.12 -19.24
C ALA A 207 7.71 -10.52 -18.97
N HIS A 208 8.29 -10.75 -17.78
CA HIS A 208 8.73 -12.07 -17.35
C HIS A 208 7.56 -13.07 -17.28
N LEU A 209 6.44 -12.71 -16.65
CA LEU A 209 5.26 -13.58 -16.55
C LEU A 209 4.65 -13.90 -17.93
N ALA A 210 4.68 -12.94 -18.86
CA ALA A 210 4.18 -13.13 -20.21
C ALA A 210 4.97 -14.20 -20.98
N THR A 211 6.28 -14.34 -20.73
CA THR A 211 7.07 -15.45 -21.31
C THR A 211 6.59 -16.83 -20.86
N GLY A 212 5.99 -16.92 -19.67
CA GLY A 212 5.35 -18.13 -19.16
C GLY A 212 3.86 -18.27 -19.55
N GLY A 213 3.36 -17.43 -20.45
CA GLY A 213 1.98 -17.48 -20.96
C GLY A 213 0.94 -16.72 -20.15
N ALA A 214 1.34 -15.84 -19.22
CA ALA A 214 0.39 -14.91 -18.60
C ALA A 214 -0.07 -13.86 -19.64
N THR A 215 -1.35 -13.51 -19.62
CA THR A 215 -1.91 -12.52 -20.54
C THR A 215 -2.49 -11.32 -19.78
N LEU A 216 -2.45 -10.15 -20.41
CA LEU A 216 -3.10 -8.93 -19.91
C LEU A 216 -4.20 -8.53 -20.88
N GLU A 217 -5.37 -8.28 -20.34
CA GLU A 217 -6.48 -7.69 -21.06
C GLU A 217 -6.77 -6.30 -20.56
N ARG A 218 -6.64 -5.36 -21.49
CA ARG A 218 -6.98 -3.95 -21.28
C ARG A 218 -8.49 -3.75 -21.36
N ALA A 219 -9.20 -4.38 -20.44
CA ALA A 219 -10.66 -4.36 -20.37
C ALA A 219 -11.12 -4.07 -18.94
N GLN A 220 -12.21 -3.32 -18.83
CA GLN A 220 -12.89 -3.12 -17.57
C GLN A 220 -13.74 -4.36 -17.26
N VAL A 221 -13.56 -4.93 -16.06
CA VAL A 221 -14.47 -5.96 -15.55
C VAL A 221 -15.74 -5.27 -15.06
N GLU A 222 -16.89 -5.65 -15.60
CA GLU A 222 -18.18 -5.11 -15.16
C GLU A 222 -18.81 -5.97 -14.06
N ARG A 223 -18.64 -7.30 -14.13
CA ARG A 223 -19.32 -8.24 -13.21
C ARG A 223 -18.52 -9.51 -12.99
N ILE A 224 -18.58 -10.01 -11.76
CA ILE A 224 -18.06 -11.32 -11.34
C ILE A 224 -19.24 -12.12 -10.79
N GLU A 225 -19.47 -13.31 -11.33
CA GLU A 225 -20.58 -14.18 -10.91
C GLU A 225 -20.08 -15.61 -10.69
N PRO A 226 -20.09 -16.11 -9.44
CA PRO A 226 -19.84 -17.52 -9.19
C PRO A 226 -20.94 -18.40 -9.82
N VAL A 227 -20.55 -19.44 -10.55
CA VAL A 227 -21.47 -20.30 -11.33
C VAL A 227 -21.05 -21.77 -11.28
N GLY A 228 -21.86 -22.64 -10.68
CA GLY A 228 -21.59 -24.08 -10.64
C GLY A 228 -20.17 -24.41 -10.17
N ASP A 229 -19.37 -25.01 -11.04
CA ASP A 229 -17.97 -25.38 -10.81
C ASP A 229 -16.92 -24.31 -11.25
N GLY A 230 -17.31 -23.04 -11.38
CA GLY A 230 -16.43 -21.97 -11.87
C GLY A 230 -16.93 -20.57 -11.56
N VAL A 231 -16.38 -19.58 -12.26
CA VAL A 231 -16.76 -18.17 -12.13
C VAL A 231 -16.88 -17.55 -13.52
N SER A 232 -18.01 -16.90 -13.80
CA SER A 232 -18.22 -16.09 -14.98
C SER A 232 -17.72 -14.67 -14.74
N LEU A 233 -16.86 -14.20 -15.64
CA LEU A 233 -16.31 -12.85 -15.65
C LEU A 233 -16.85 -12.11 -16.87
N HIS A 234 -17.51 -10.98 -16.62
CA HIS A 234 -17.94 -10.06 -17.66
C HIS A 234 -16.90 -8.95 -17.76
N ALA A 235 -16.27 -8.82 -18.93
CA ALA A 235 -15.27 -7.79 -19.19
C ALA A 235 -15.33 -7.32 -20.65
N GLY A 236 -15.37 -6.01 -20.86
CA GLY A 236 -15.37 -5.40 -22.20
C GLY A 236 -16.55 -5.86 -23.06
N GLY A 237 -17.71 -6.11 -22.45
CA GLY A 237 -18.89 -6.64 -23.13
C GLY A 237 -18.83 -8.13 -23.51
N THR A 238 -17.78 -8.85 -23.11
CA THR A 238 -17.66 -10.30 -23.32
C THR A 238 -17.80 -11.06 -22.00
N VAL A 239 -18.25 -12.32 -22.07
CA VAL A 239 -18.37 -13.20 -20.90
C VAL A 239 -17.46 -14.39 -21.08
N ARG A 240 -16.61 -14.66 -20.08
CA ARG A 240 -15.74 -15.84 -20.06
C ARG A 240 -15.76 -16.54 -18.72
N ARG A 241 -15.61 -17.85 -18.77
CA ARG A 241 -15.56 -18.73 -17.61
C ARG A 241 -14.12 -18.97 -17.19
N PHE A 242 -13.86 -18.89 -15.89
CA PHE A 242 -12.59 -19.23 -15.25
C PHE A 242 -12.84 -20.23 -14.11
N ASP A 243 -11.82 -21.03 -13.78
CA ASP A 243 -11.89 -21.97 -12.66
C ASP A 243 -11.87 -21.23 -11.32
N HIS A 244 -11.10 -20.14 -11.26
CA HIS A 244 -10.98 -19.23 -10.13
C HIS A 244 -10.88 -17.77 -10.58
N VAL A 245 -11.28 -16.86 -9.70
CA VAL A 245 -11.10 -15.40 -9.87
C VAL A 245 -10.47 -14.80 -8.63
N VAL A 246 -9.44 -13.97 -8.82
CA VAL A 246 -8.82 -13.18 -7.76
C VAL A 246 -9.27 -11.73 -7.90
N ILE A 247 -9.86 -11.17 -6.85
CA ILE A 247 -10.25 -9.75 -6.79
C ILE A 247 -9.08 -8.97 -6.17
N ALA A 248 -8.35 -8.24 -7.01
CA ALA A 248 -7.20 -7.40 -6.63
C ALA A 248 -7.34 -5.96 -7.16
N ALA A 249 -8.57 -5.49 -7.34
CA ALA A 249 -8.92 -4.23 -8.02
C ALA A 249 -8.74 -2.97 -7.15
N GLY A 250 -7.84 -3.01 -6.15
CA GLY A 250 -7.60 -1.91 -5.23
C GLY A 250 -8.90 -1.36 -4.62
N ALA A 251 -9.07 -0.04 -4.64
CA ALA A 251 -10.22 0.64 -4.02
C ALA A 251 -11.55 0.35 -4.76
N ARG A 252 -11.50 -0.22 -5.97
CA ARG A 252 -12.68 -0.63 -6.75
C ARG A 252 -13.18 -2.04 -6.41
N SER A 253 -12.51 -2.75 -5.49
CA SER A 253 -12.87 -4.12 -5.12
C SER A 253 -14.22 -4.28 -4.40
N ARG A 254 -14.77 -3.19 -3.84
CA ARG A 254 -15.99 -3.22 -3.01
C ARG A 254 -17.18 -3.85 -3.72
N ALA A 255 -17.46 -3.42 -4.95
CA ALA A 255 -18.61 -3.90 -5.71
C ALA A 255 -18.48 -5.39 -6.06
N PHE A 256 -17.26 -5.82 -6.43
CA PHE A 256 -16.96 -7.22 -6.73
C PHE A 256 -17.08 -8.11 -5.49
N ALA A 257 -16.58 -7.64 -4.34
CA ALA A 257 -16.72 -8.37 -3.08
C ALA A 257 -18.19 -8.53 -2.67
N ALA A 258 -18.99 -7.47 -2.80
CA ALA A 258 -20.42 -7.52 -2.51
C ALA A 258 -21.18 -8.49 -3.42
N ALA A 259 -20.88 -8.50 -4.73
CA ALA A 259 -21.44 -9.47 -5.67
C ALA A 259 -21.12 -10.93 -5.29
N CYS A 260 -20.00 -11.14 -4.60
CA CYS A 260 -19.56 -12.45 -4.11
C CYS A 260 -19.98 -12.73 -2.64
N GLY A 261 -20.88 -11.91 -2.08
CA GLY A 261 -21.51 -12.12 -0.78
C GLY A 261 -20.82 -11.48 0.42
N ASP A 262 -19.86 -10.59 0.20
CA ASP A 262 -19.09 -9.95 1.25
C ASP A 262 -19.23 -8.42 1.22
N ALA A 263 -20.00 -7.88 2.17
CA ALA A 263 -20.23 -6.45 2.31
C ALA A 263 -19.06 -5.76 3.07
N VAL A 264 -17.92 -5.63 2.40
CA VAL A 264 -16.73 -5.03 3.00
C VAL A 264 -16.84 -3.50 3.05
N PRO A 265 -16.55 -2.83 4.20
CA PRO A 265 -16.52 -1.37 4.32
C PRO A 265 -15.24 -0.78 3.70
N LEU A 266 -14.95 -1.14 2.45
CA LEU A 266 -13.84 -0.61 1.69
C LEU A 266 -14.18 0.81 1.20
N ASP A 267 -13.29 1.74 1.46
CA ASP A 267 -13.33 3.10 0.94
C ASP A 267 -11.97 3.46 0.34
N THR A 268 -11.79 4.73 0.00
CA THR A 268 -10.54 5.26 -0.53
C THR A 268 -10.01 6.43 0.27
N GLU A 269 -8.74 6.34 0.61
CA GLU A 269 -7.92 7.51 0.92
C GLU A 269 -7.32 8.06 -0.35
N ARG A 270 -7.47 9.37 -0.56
CA ARG A 270 -6.82 10.09 -1.64
C ARG A 270 -5.41 10.44 -1.21
N GLY A 271 -4.44 9.91 -1.93
CA GLY A 271 -3.01 10.13 -1.70
C GLY A 271 -2.40 11.00 -2.79
N TYR A 272 -1.45 11.84 -2.40
CA TYR A 272 -0.79 12.77 -3.30
C TYR A 272 0.70 12.47 -3.39
N HIS A 273 1.28 12.72 -4.56
CA HIS A 273 2.73 12.89 -4.65
C HIS A 273 3.10 14.05 -5.56
N VAL A 274 4.30 14.58 -5.32
CA VAL A 274 5.00 15.46 -6.25
C VAL A 274 6.34 14.82 -6.60
N GLN A 275 6.74 14.98 -7.86
CA GLN A 275 8.05 14.52 -8.34
C GLN A 275 8.94 15.74 -8.53
N PHE A 276 10.18 15.62 -8.10
CA PHE A 276 11.26 16.54 -8.42
C PHE A 276 12.19 15.86 -9.41
N ALA A 277 12.80 16.66 -10.31
CA ALA A 277 13.73 16.15 -11.30
C ALA A 277 14.93 15.47 -10.64
N ALA A 278 15.60 14.60 -11.40
CA ALA A 278 16.90 14.09 -11.02
C ALA A 278 17.87 15.28 -10.86
N HIS A 279 18.32 15.47 -9.63
CA HIS A 279 19.46 16.30 -9.30
C HIS A 279 20.44 15.41 -8.54
N GLU A 280 21.74 15.67 -8.65
CA GLU A 280 22.75 14.87 -7.97
C GLU A 280 22.49 14.83 -6.46
N GLN A 281 22.38 13.60 -5.94
CA GLN A 281 22.49 13.20 -4.53
C GLN A 281 21.78 14.10 -3.51
N ILE A 282 20.44 14.15 -3.56
CA ILE A 282 19.64 14.84 -2.52
C ILE A 282 19.52 13.97 -1.26
N VAL A 283 18.98 12.76 -1.38
CA VAL A 283 19.00 11.76 -0.30
C VAL A 283 19.33 10.40 -0.89
N THR A 284 19.94 9.54 -0.08
CA THR A 284 20.39 8.20 -0.52
C THR A 284 19.43 7.07 -0.12
N ARG A 285 18.44 7.38 0.72
CA ARG A 285 17.44 6.42 1.22
C ARG A 285 16.06 7.06 1.35
N PRO A 286 15.00 6.28 1.54
CA PRO A 286 13.68 6.83 1.83
C PRO A 286 13.70 7.58 3.16
N VAL A 287 13.21 8.81 3.18
CA VAL A 287 13.14 9.65 4.36
C VAL A 287 11.70 10.04 4.62
N GLY A 288 11.14 9.60 5.75
CA GLY A 288 9.82 10.02 6.22
C GLY A 288 9.93 11.21 7.17
N TRP A 289 9.08 12.22 7.02
CA TRP A 289 8.90 13.25 8.06
C TRP A 289 7.64 12.93 8.85
N ALA A 290 7.81 12.45 10.08
CA ALA A 290 6.72 11.94 10.92
C ALA A 290 5.64 12.99 11.18
N GLU A 291 6.02 14.22 11.56
CA GLU A 291 5.04 15.28 11.84
C GLU A 291 4.21 15.71 10.63
N ARG A 292 4.74 15.53 9.42
CA ARG A 292 4.07 15.97 8.18
C ARG A 292 3.42 14.86 7.38
N GLY A 293 3.62 13.59 7.76
CA GLY A 293 2.92 12.45 7.17
C GLY A 293 3.24 12.22 5.68
N PHE A 294 4.50 12.39 5.28
CA PHE A 294 4.97 12.07 3.93
C PHE A 294 6.36 11.45 3.92
N TYR A 295 6.69 10.78 2.82
CA TYR A 295 7.99 10.21 2.51
C TYR A 295 8.61 10.91 1.31
N MET A 296 9.92 11.07 1.35
CA MET A 296 10.77 11.48 0.23
C MET A 296 11.65 10.31 -0.15
N THR A 297 11.44 9.75 -1.33
CA THR A 297 12.14 8.55 -1.78
C THR A 297 12.94 8.87 -3.04
N PRO A 298 14.25 8.59 -3.06
CA PRO A 298 15.04 8.71 -4.29
C PRO A 298 14.65 7.60 -5.26
N LEU A 299 14.43 7.98 -6.52
CA LEU A 299 14.09 7.13 -7.66
C LEU A 299 15.06 7.44 -8.80
N ASP A 300 15.12 6.57 -9.81
CA ASP A 300 16.01 6.78 -10.97
C ASP A 300 15.66 8.07 -11.73
N GLU A 301 14.39 8.47 -11.71
CA GLU A 301 13.85 9.71 -12.31
C GLU A 301 13.94 10.96 -11.42
N GLY A 302 14.48 10.84 -10.21
CA GLY A 302 14.63 11.94 -9.24
C GLY A 302 13.99 11.66 -7.89
N LEU A 303 13.53 12.70 -7.19
CA LEU A 303 12.98 12.53 -5.83
C LEU A 303 11.44 12.57 -5.85
N ARG A 304 10.81 11.55 -5.28
CA ARG A 304 9.35 11.53 -5.08
C ARG A 304 8.99 11.88 -3.65
N ALA A 305 8.24 12.95 -3.46
CA ALA A 305 7.60 13.25 -2.17
C ALA A 305 6.14 12.79 -2.20
N ALA A 306 5.84 11.69 -1.49
CA ALA A 306 4.53 11.05 -1.48
C ALA A 306 3.95 10.98 -0.07
N GLY A 307 2.69 11.40 0.10
CA GLY A 307 2.08 11.46 1.41
C GLY A 307 0.77 12.22 1.43
N THR A 308 0.41 12.69 2.62
CA THR A 308 -0.90 13.28 2.96
C THR A 308 -2.07 12.33 2.68
N VAL A 309 -3.20 12.61 3.34
CA VAL A 309 -4.43 11.85 3.21
C VAL A 309 -5.59 12.82 3.02
N GLU A 310 -6.43 12.55 2.04
CA GLU A 310 -7.71 13.22 1.93
C GLU A 310 -8.86 12.20 1.82
N LEU A 311 -9.85 12.38 2.68
CA LEU A 311 -11.12 11.67 2.61
C LEU A 311 -12.10 12.51 1.77
N GLY A 312 -12.22 12.12 0.51
CA GLY A 312 -13.00 12.86 -0.49
C GLY A 312 -13.75 11.99 -1.49
N GLY A 313 -13.69 10.65 -1.36
CA GLY A 313 -14.20 9.68 -2.34
C GLY A 313 -13.50 9.78 -3.71
N PHE A 314 -14.13 9.20 -4.74
CA PHE A 314 -13.51 9.06 -6.07
C PHE A 314 -13.68 10.27 -6.99
N ASP A 315 -14.74 11.05 -6.82
CA ASP A 315 -15.20 12.02 -7.84
C ASP A 315 -14.59 13.41 -7.69
N ALA A 316 -14.02 13.69 -6.52
CA ALA A 316 -13.41 14.97 -6.24
C ALA A 316 -12.19 15.22 -7.14
N GLY A 317 -12.01 16.46 -7.62
CA GLY A 317 -10.79 16.89 -8.31
C GLY A 317 -9.59 17.00 -7.36
N MET A 318 -8.38 17.11 -7.91
CA MET A 318 -7.13 17.22 -7.16
C MET A 318 -7.14 18.45 -6.23
N ASN A 319 -6.77 18.24 -4.95
CA ASN A 319 -6.64 19.33 -3.99
C ASN A 319 -5.26 20.01 -4.11
N ARG A 320 -5.22 21.17 -4.79
CA ARG A 320 -3.98 21.93 -5.01
C ARG A 320 -3.28 22.38 -3.72
N SER A 321 -4.03 22.58 -2.64
CA SER A 321 -3.44 22.96 -1.34
C SER A 321 -2.57 21.84 -0.74
N LEU A 322 -2.94 20.57 -0.95
CA LEU A 322 -2.15 19.42 -0.49
C LEU A 322 -0.88 19.24 -1.33
N VAL A 323 -0.98 19.48 -2.64
CA VAL A 323 0.20 19.52 -3.54
C VAL A 323 1.17 20.63 -3.11
N ALA A 324 0.66 21.83 -2.80
CA ALA A 324 1.46 22.93 -2.31
C ALA A 324 2.08 22.64 -0.94
N LEU A 325 1.34 22.01 -0.03
CA LEU A 325 1.83 21.58 1.28
C LEU A 325 2.98 20.57 1.15
N LEU A 326 2.83 19.54 0.31
CA LEU A 326 3.89 18.57 0.03
C LEU A 326 5.13 19.25 -0.55
N THR A 327 4.94 20.13 -1.55
CA THR A 327 6.05 20.84 -2.19
C THR A 327 6.82 21.71 -1.18
N ARG A 328 6.11 22.49 -0.37
CA ARG A 328 6.72 23.33 0.67
C ARG A 328 7.45 22.49 1.71
N SER A 329 6.84 21.39 2.16
CA SER A 329 7.41 20.52 3.18
C SER A 329 8.65 19.78 2.69
N ALA A 330 8.65 19.33 1.44
CA ALA A 330 9.83 18.72 0.82
C ALA A 330 10.99 19.72 0.74
N ARG A 331 10.74 20.95 0.28
CA ARG A 331 11.75 22.03 0.23
C ARG A 331 12.26 22.45 1.61
N GLU A 332 11.42 22.43 2.62
CA GLU A 332 11.84 22.73 3.99
C GLU A 332 12.78 21.65 4.54
N ALA A 333 12.51 20.38 4.23
CA ALA A 333 13.40 19.29 4.61
C ALA A 333 14.67 19.23 3.75
N LEU A 334 14.58 19.64 2.47
CA LEU A 334 15.64 19.60 1.46
C LEU A 334 15.69 20.93 0.69
N PRO A 335 16.38 21.96 1.21
CA PRO A 335 16.36 23.32 0.66
C PRO A 335 16.88 23.45 -0.77
N SER A 336 17.68 22.48 -1.24
CA SER A 336 18.22 22.44 -2.60
C SER A 336 17.18 22.04 -3.67
N LEU A 337 15.98 21.61 -3.28
CA LEU A 337 14.96 21.16 -4.22
C LEU A 337 14.41 22.30 -5.10
N GLY A 338 14.48 22.08 -6.42
CA GLY A 338 13.86 22.93 -7.44
C GLY A 338 12.32 22.87 -7.45
N ALA A 339 11.72 23.22 -8.58
CA ALA A 339 10.26 23.07 -8.77
C ALA A 339 9.90 21.60 -9.04
N PRO A 340 8.73 21.13 -8.55
CA PRO A 340 8.25 19.81 -8.92
C PRO A 340 7.93 19.77 -10.41
N THR A 341 8.31 18.68 -11.08
CA THR A 341 8.08 18.45 -12.51
C THR A 341 6.69 17.92 -12.79
N ARG A 342 6.08 17.23 -11.82
CA ARG A 342 4.71 16.71 -11.90
C ARG A 342 4.09 16.51 -10.53
N SER A 343 2.76 16.43 -10.53
CA SER A 343 1.94 16.07 -9.37
C SER A 343 0.95 14.99 -9.75
N TRP A 344 0.59 14.16 -8.78
CA TRP A 344 -0.32 13.04 -9.00
C TRP A 344 -1.25 12.85 -7.81
N LEU A 345 -2.41 12.29 -8.11
CA LEU A 345 -3.43 11.87 -7.16
C LEU A 345 -3.76 10.40 -7.42
N GLY A 346 -3.90 9.62 -6.37
CA GLY A 346 -4.53 8.31 -6.48
C GLY A 346 -5.28 7.86 -5.25
N PHE A 347 -5.80 6.66 -5.36
CA PHE A 347 -6.89 6.15 -4.53
C PHE A 347 -6.43 4.88 -3.82
N ARG A 348 -5.98 5.02 -2.58
CA ARG A 348 -5.50 3.90 -1.76
C ARG A 348 -6.71 3.11 -1.25
N PRO A 349 -6.71 1.77 -1.32
CA PRO A 349 -7.79 0.94 -0.81
C PRO A 349 -7.77 0.88 0.72
N THR A 350 -8.69 1.57 1.36
CA THR A 350 -8.65 1.79 2.81
C THR A 350 -9.80 1.11 3.53
N LEU A 351 -9.44 0.30 4.52
CA LEU A 351 -10.36 -0.35 5.44
C LEU A 351 -10.31 0.34 6.81
N PRO A 352 -11.41 0.32 7.60
CA PRO A 352 -11.45 1.02 8.88
C PRO A 352 -10.40 0.53 9.89
N ASP A 353 -10.01 -0.74 9.81
CA ASP A 353 -9.11 -1.40 10.76
C ASP A 353 -7.64 -1.47 10.33
N GLY A 354 -7.33 -1.00 9.12
CA GLY A 354 -5.97 -1.03 8.57
C GLY A 354 -5.46 -2.38 8.07
N VAL A 355 -6.28 -3.43 8.16
CA VAL A 355 -5.86 -4.81 7.81
C VAL A 355 -6.42 -5.14 6.42
N PRO A 356 -5.65 -5.76 5.50
CA PRO A 356 -6.18 -6.14 4.19
C PRO A 356 -7.30 -7.19 4.28
N VAL A 357 -8.09 -7.33 3.23
CA VAL A 357 -8.99 -8.48 3.05
C VAL A 357 -8.31 -9.49 2.14
N ILE A 358 -7.99 -10.65 2.72
CA ILE A 358 -7.36 -11.78 2.04
C ILE A 358 -8.12 -13.06 2.45
N GLY A 359 -8.68 -13.78 1.47
CA GLY A 359 -9.42 -15.01 1.74
C GLY A 359 -10.48 -15.33 0.70
N ARG A 360 -11.09 -16.49 0.83
CA ARG A 360 -12.20 -16.92 -0.04
C ARG A 360 -13.45 -16.07 0.19
N ALA A 361 -14.21 -15.83 -0.87
CA ALA A 361 -15.49 -15.15 -0.79
C ALA A 361 -16.57 -16.06 -0.19
N ARG A 362 -17.56 -15.45 0.49
CA ARG A 362 -18.64 -16.21 1.16
C ARG A 362 -19.46 -17.06 0.19
N ARG A 363 -19.79 -16.55 -1.00
CA ARG A 363 -20.63 -17.28 -1.98
C ARG A 363 -19.90 -18.35 -2.75
N SER A 364 -18.56 -18.32 -2.79
CA SER A 364 -17.79 -19.29 -3.55
C SER A 364 -16.32 -19.29 -3.15
N GLU A 365 -15.80 -20.48 -2.86
CA GLU A 365 -14.38 -20.72 -2.61
C GLU A 365 -13.50 -20.47 -3.84
N ARG A 366 -14.10 -20.37 -5.02
CA ARG A 366 -13.42 -20.09 -6.29
C ARG A 366 -13.14 -18.61 -6.50
N VAL A 367 -13.72 -17.73 -5.68
CA VAL A 367 -13.40 -16.31 -5.67
C VAL A 367 -12.52 -15.99 -4.46
N ILE A 368 -11.38 -15.36 -4.70
CA ILE A 368 -10.40 -15.01 -3.67
C ILE A 368 -10.27 -13.49 -3.62
N HIS A 369 -10.51 -12.91 -2.45
CA HIS A 369 -10.24 -11.51 -2.15
C HIS A 369 -8.76 -11.31 -1.88
N ALA A 370 -8.18 -10.27 -2.48
CA ALA A 370 -6.81 -9.82 -2.24
C ALA A 370 -6.72 -8.29 -2.43
N PHE A 371 -7.29 -7.53 -1.48
CA PHE A 371 -7.32 -6.06 -1.57
C PHE A 371 -7.31 -5.39 -0.19
N GLY A 372 -7.33 -4.06 -0.14
CA GLY A 372 -7.41 -3.33 1.13
C GLY A 372 -6.08 -3.11 1.83
N HIS A 373 -4.96 -3.24 1.12
CA HIS A 373 -3.60 -3.14 1.70
C HIS A 373 -3.17 -1.73 2.10
N GLN A 374 -4.04 -0.71 2.02
CA GLN A 374 -3.74 0.68 2.39
C GLN A 374 -2.36 1.15 1.88
N HIS A 375 -1.43 1.45 2.79
CA HIS A 375 -0.08 1.94 2.49
C HIS A 375 0.95 0.83 2.26
N LEU A 376 0.57 -0.44 2.46
CA LEU A 376 1.47 -1.60 2.46
C LEU A 376 1.35 -2.45 1.20
N GLY A 377 0.61 -1.99 0.18
CA GLY A 377 0.39 -2.75 -1.05
C GLY A 377 1.69 -3.20 -1.75
N VAL A 378 2.71 -2.34 -1.78
CA VAL A 378 4.05 -2.68 -2.29
C VAL A 378 4.68 -3.77 -1.41
N THR A 379 4.73 -3.56 -0.10
CA THR A 379 5.41 -4.48 0.82
C THR A 379 4.77 -5.86 0.87
N LEU A 380 3.44 -5.92 0.80
CA LEU A 380 2.67 -7.14 1.00
C LEU A 380 2.32 -7.89 -0.29
N ALA A 381 2.72 -7.39 -1.46
CA ALA A 381 2.36 -7.98 -2.76
C ALA A 381 2.82 -9.44 -2.89
N GLY A 382 4.09 -9.70 -2.63
CA GLY A 382 4.67 -11.04 -2.74
C GLY A 382 3.98 -12.04 -1.81
N ILE A 383 3.86 -11.72 -0.51
CA ILE A 383 3.26 -12.63 0.47
C ILE A 383 1.75 -12.81 0.24
N THR A 384 1.04 -11.77 -0.21
CA THR A 384 -0.37 -11.89 -0.61
C THR A 384 -0.49 -12.84 -1.80
N GLY A 385 0.41 -12.75 -2.79
CA GLY A 385 0.42 -13.65 -3.92
C GLY A 385 0.61 -15.12 -3.53
N ARG A 386 1.53 -15.40 -2.61
CA ARG A 386 1.72 -16.74 -2.04
C ARG A 386 0.45 -17.27 -1.38
N ILE A 387 -0.19 -16.45 -0.54
CA ILE A 387 -1.44 -16.81 0.15
C ILE A 387 -2.55 -17.11 -0.89
N VAL A 388 -2.66 -16.30 -1.94
CA VAL A 388 -3.63 -16.52 -3.02
C VAL A 388 -3.38 -17.87 -3.71
N ALA A 389 -2.13 -18.20 -4.04
CA ALA A 389 -1.79 -19.47 -4.64
C ALA A 389 -2.11 -20.66 -3.72
N ASP A 390 -1.79 -20.56 -2.42
CA ASP A 390 -2.15 -21.57 -1.43
C ASP A 390 -3.67 -21.76 -1.32
N LEU A 391 -4.45 -20.68 -1.37
CA LEU A 391 -5.92 -20.75 -1.34
C LEU A 391 -6.52 -21.41 -2.59
N VAL A 392 -5.98 -21.14 -3.78
CA VAL A 392 -6.38 -21.80 -5.04
C VAL A 392 -6.06 -23.29 -4.98
N ALA A 393 -4.85 -23.64 -4.52
CA ALA A 393 -4.40 -25.02 -4.43
C ALA A 393 -4.97 -25.79 -3.21
N GLN A 394 -5.80 -25.14 -2.40
CA GLN A 394 -6.33 -25.69 -1.14
C GLN A 394 -5.25 -26.14 -0.15
N ARG A 395 -4.08 -25.48 -0.16
CA ARG A 395 -2.99 -25.69 0.80
C ARG A 395 -3.16 -24.78 2.02
N ALA A 396 -2.54 -25.17 3.13
CA ALA A 396 -2.51 -24.34 4.33
C ALA A 396 -1.67 -23.07 4.08
N PRO A 397 -2.24 -21.86 4.27
CA PRO A 397 -1.49 -20.61 4.12
C PRO A 397 -0.38 -20.48 5.18
N PRO A 398 0.64 -19.63 4.97
CA PRO A 398 1.79 -19.49 5.88
C PRO A 398 1.47 -18.82 7.23
N LEU A 399 0.21 -18.42 7.45
CA LEU A 399 -0.31 -17.84 8.69
C LEU A 399 -1.83 -18.05 8.78
N ASP A 400 -2.39 -17.88 9.98
CA ASP A 400 -3.85 -17.89 10.19
C ASP A 400 -4.52 -16.73 9.44
N LEU A 401 -5.48 -17.05 8.57
CA LEU A 401 -6.19 -16.05 7.77
C LEU A 401 -7.39 -15.41 8.47
N THR A 402 -7.79 -15.90 9.66
CA THR A 402 -8.96 -15.39 10.39
C THR A 402 -9.01 -13.86 10.52
N PRO A 403 -7.89 -13.15 10.84
CA PRO A 403 -7.88 -11.69 10.92
C PRO A 403 -8.07 -10.95 9.59
N TYR A 404 -7.88 -11.62 8.45
CA TYR A 404 -7.90 -11.01 7.12
C TYR A 404 -9.14 -11.39 6.31
N ARG A 405 -9.99 -12.30 6.79
CA ARG A 405 -11.25 -12.65 6.12
C ARG A 405 -12.22 -11.48 6.11
N ALA A 406 -13.02 -11.39 5.05
CA ALA A 406 -14.06 -10.36 4.91
C ALA A 406 -15.12 -10.43 6.03
N ALA A 407 -15.35 -11.62 6.59
CA ALA A 407 -16.34 -11.88 7.64
C ALA A 407 -16.09 -11.19 8.98
N ARG A 408 -14.96 -10.48 9.16
CA ARG A 408 -14.69 -9.70 10.38
C ARG A 408 -15.47 -8.38 10.44
N PHE A 409 -16.19 -8.01 9.38
CA PHE A 409 -16.90 -6.73 9.23
C PHE A 409 -18.42 -6.84 9.32
#